data_AF-A0A0F9SEF4-F1
#
_entry.id   AF-A0A0F9SEF4-F1
#
_cell.length_a   1.000
_cell.length_b   1.000
_cell.length_c   1.000
_cell.angle_alpha   90.00
_cell.angle_beta   90.00
_cell.angle_gamma   90.00
#
_symmetry.space_group_name_H-M   'P 1'
#
loop_
_entity.id
_entity.type
_entity.pdbx_description
1 polymer ?
#
loop_
_entity_poly.entity_id
_entity_poly.type
_entity_poly.pdbx_seq_one_letter_code
_entity_poly.pdbx_strand_id
1 'polypeptide(L)'
;MENHHIPIKKGLQKDVLFRGLKAKYIIYCLYLGLAAILLGLVLSTFVPMLYALAMIIITIAVVFLILLFYSRTYGANGFVKKMADAAKPDRIKISNPFENLLLWKNR
;
A
#
# COMPACT_ATOMS: atom_id res chain seq x y z
N MET A 1 -3.48 6.75 -45.26
CA MET A 1 -3.44 7.32 -43.90
C MET A 1 -2.10 6.92 -43.30
N GLU A 2 -1.19 7.87 -43.14
CA GLU A 2 0.17 7.62 -42.69
C GLU A 2 0.15 7.34 -41.18
N ASN A 3 0.48 6.10 -40.78
CA ASN A 3 0.43 5.67 -39.39
C ASN A 3 1.56 6.31 -38.58
N HIS A 4 1.28 7.46 -37.98
CA HIS A 4 2.18 8.10 -37.04
C HIS A 4 2.15 7.36 -35.70
N HIS A 5 3.22 6.62 -35.39
CA HIS A 5 3.42 5.99 -34.09
C HIS A 5 4.13 6.97 -33.15
N ILE A 6 3.40 7.48 -32.15
CA ILE A 6 4.00 8.31 -31.10
C ILE A 6 4.57 7.36 -30.03
N PRO A 7 5.90 7.36 -29.78
CA PRO A 7 6.48 6.54 -28.73
C PRO A 7 6.02 7.05 -27.36
N ILE A 8 5.20 6.26 -26.67
CA ILE A 8 4.79 6.54 -25.30
C ILE A 8 6.01 6.37 -24.40
N LYS A 9 6.51 7.47 -23.84
CA LYS A 9 7.62 7.45 -22.87
C LYS A 9 7.13 6.85 -21.55
N LYS A 10 7.36 5.55 -21.36
CA LYS A 10 7.05 4.85 -20.11
C LYS A 10 7.95 5.42 -18.99
N GLY A 11 7.36 5.88 -17.89
CA GLY A 11 8.10 6.37 -16.71
C GLY A 11 7.62 7.69 -16.11
N LEU A 12 6.83 8.50 -16.84
CA LEU A 12 6.27 9.75 -16.30
C LEU A 12 5.26 9.52 -15.15
N GLN A 13 4.65 8.34 -15.09
CA GLN A 13 3.66 7.94 -14.09
C GLN A 13 4.27 7.19 -12.89
N LYS A 14 5.56 7.37 -12.62
CA LYS A 14 6.21 6.72 -11.48
C LYS A 14 5.71 7.35 -10.19
N ASP A 15 5.21 6.54 -9.26
CA ASP A 15 4.72 6.99 -7.96
C ASP A 15 5.78 7.86 -7.25
N VAL A 16 5.33 8.96 -6.62
CA VAL A 16 6.19 9.77 -5.75
C VAL A 16 6.59 8.94 -4.52
N LEU A 17 7.90 8.84 -4.30
CA LEU A 17 8.53 8.08 -3.22
C LEU A 17 9.28 9.04 -2.29
N PHE A 18 9.06 8.94 -0.98
CA PHE A 18 9.86 9.62 0.03
C PHE A 18 10.58 8.59 0.89
N ARG A 19 11.92 8.55 0.83
CA ARG A 19 12.76 7.57 1.57
C ARG A 19 12.33 6.11 1.42
N GLY A 20 11.79 5.74 0.24
CA GLY A 20 11.28 4.39 -0.05
C GLY A 20 9.85 4.11 0.48
N LEU A 21 9.23 5.06 1.18
CA LEU A 21 7.79 5.05 1.45
C LEU A 21 7.06 5.64 0.25
N LYS A 22 6.05 4.92 -0.23
CA LYS A 22 5.10 5.50 -1.19
C LYS A 22 4.15 6.47 -0.50
N ALA A 23 3.68 7.48 -1.22
CA ALA A 23 2.80 8.55 -0.71
C ALA A 23 1.64 8.05 0.16
N LYS A 24 1.00 6.94 -0.23
CA LYS A 24 -0.11 6.32 0.51
C LYS A 24 0.28 5.86 1.94
N TYR A 25 1.47 5.30 2.12
CA TYR A 25 1.95 4.87 3.44
C TYR A 25 2.37 6.04 4.33
N ILE A 26 2.80 7.16 3.74
CA ILE A 26 3.07 8.40 4.47
C ILE A 26 1.76 8.92 5.07
N ILE A 27 0.69 8.93 4.28
CA ILE A 27 -0.64 9.32 4.73
C ILE A 27 -1.12 8.41 5.87
N TYR A 28 -0.95 7.10 5.75
CA TYR A 28 -1.28 6.17 6.85
C TYR A 28 -0.46 6.41 8.11
N CYS A 29 0.84 6.71 7.98
CA CYS A 29 1.68 7.07 9.12
C CYS A 29 1.18 8.34 9.81
N LEU A 30 0.71 9.32 9.05
CA LEU A 30 0.15 10.56 9.57
C LEU A 30 -1.14 10.30 10.36
N TYR A 31 -2.10 9.58 9.77
CA TYR A 31 -3.36 9.26 10.45
C TYR A 31 -3.14 8.40 11.71
N LEU A 32 -2.32 7.35 11.62
CA LEU A 32 -2.03 6.47 12.76
C LEU A 32 -1.20 7.16 13.83
N GLY A 33 -0.24 8.02 13.44
CA GLY A 33 0.55 8.81 14.37
C GLY A 33 -0.33 9.79 15.16
N LEU A 34 -1.24 10.48 14.48
CA LEU A 34 -2.19 11.39 15.13
C LEU A 34 -3.12 10.62 16.08
N ALA A 35 -3.64 9.47 15.65
CA ALA A 35 -4.45 8.59 16.52
C ALA A 35 -3.68 8.09 17.75
N ALA A 36 -2.40 7.72 17.60
CA ALA A 36 -1.54 7.29 18.71
C ALA A 36 -1.30 8.41 19.73
N ILE A 37 -1.11 9.65 19.26
CA ILE A 37 -0.96 10.83 20.14
C ILE A 37 -2.26 11.07 20.92
N LEU A 38 -3.42 10.99 20.27
CA LEU A 38 -4.72 11.15 20.93
C LEU A 38 -4.96 10.06 21.99
N LEU A 39 -4.69 8.80 21.66
CA LEU A 39 -4.76 7.70 22.63
C LEU A 39 -3.80 7.91 23.80
N GLY A 40 -2.60 8.41 23.50
CA GLY A 40 -1.61 8.77 24.48
C GLY A 40 -2.05 9.84 25.48
N LEU A 41 -2.73 10.87 24.98
CA LEU A 41 -3.30 11.93 25.80
C LEU A 41 -4.39 11.38 26.73
N VAL A 42 -5.25 10.49 26.21
CA VAL A 42 -6.24 9.79 27.04
C VAL A 42 -5.56 8.89 28.07
N LEU A 43 -4.49 8.19 27.71
CA LEU A 43 -3.76 7.31 28.63
C LEU A 43 -3.12 8.08 29.79
N SER A 44 -2.69 9.32 29.54
CA SER A 44 -2.08 10.21 30.54
C SER A 44 -3.02 10.58 31.70
N THR A 45 -4.34 10.40 31.54
CA THR A 45 -5.29 10.62 32.65
C THR A 45 -5.28 9.48 33.68
N PHE A 46 -4.79 8.30 33.29
CA PHE A 46 -4.77 7.09 34.14
C PHE A 46 -3.38 6.72 34.63
N VAL A 47 -2.34 7.10 33.88
CA VAL A 47 -0.95 6.68 34.09
C VAL A 47 -0.06 7.91 34.17
N PRO A 48 1.03 7.93 34.98
CA PRO A 48 1.93 9.06 35.02
C PRO A 48 2.45 9.43 33.62
N MET A 49 2.49 10.73 33.34
CA MET A 49 2.77 11.31 32.03
C MET A 49 4.03 10.73 31.36
N LEU A 50 5.10 10.48 32.12
CA LEU A 50 6.35 9.93 31.58
C LEU A 50 6.18 8.52 31.00
N TYR A 51 5.41 7.66 31.67
CA TYR A 51 5.14 6.31 31.17
C TYR A 51 4.21 6.34 29.96
N ALA A 52 3.19 7.21 29.97
CA ALA A 52 2.31 7.40 28.83
C ALA A 52 3.11 7.90 27.60
N LEU A 53 4.01 8.87 27.79
CA LEU A 53 4.88 9.38 26.72
C LEU A 53 5.80 8.28 26.16
N ALA A 54 6.47 7.51 27.02
CA ALA A 54 7.36 6.43 26.61
C ALA A 54 6.60 5.37 25.78
N MET A 55 5.40 4.99 26.21
CA MET A 55 4.54 4.05 25.49
C MET A 55 4.12 4.57 24.11
N ILE A 56 3.76 5.86 24.00
CA ILE A 56 3.39 6.49 22.72
C ILE A 56 4.58 6.47 21.75
N ILE A 57 5.76 6.86 22.21
CA ILE A 57 6.96 6.91 21.36
C ILE A 57 7.27 5.52 20.81
N ILE A 58 7.23 4.49 21.66
CA ILE A 58 7.43 3.10 21.25
C ILE A 58 6.36 2.68 20.24
N THR A 59 5.09 3.00 20.50
CA THR A 59 3.96 2.65 19.62
C THR A 59 4.12 3.30 18.24
N ILE A 60 4.46 4.58 18.17
CA ILE A 60 4.69 5.30 16.91
C ILE A 60 5.87 4.67 16.15
N ALA A 61 6.97 4.35 16.84
CA ALA A 61 8.13 3.71 16.22
C ALA A 61 7.78 2.33 15.63
N VAL A 62 7.02 1.51 16.37
CA VAL A 62 6.58 0.19 15.91
C VAL A 62 5.66 0.31 14.69
N VAL A 63 4.67 1.20 14.74
CA VAL A 63 3.77 1.47 13.60
C VAL A 63 4.57 1.93 12.37
N PHE A 64 5.53 2.82 12.55
CA PHE A 64 6.39 3.29 11.46
C PHE A 64 7.19 2.15 10.83
N LEU A 65 7.80 1.27 11.64
CA LEU A 65 8.55 0.11 11.15
C LEU A 65 7.66 -0.87 10.37
N ILE A 66 6.45 -1.14 10.86
CA ILE A 66 5.47 -2.00 10.17
C ILE A 66 5.09 -1.38 8.81
N LEU A 67 4.79 -0.08 8.77
CA LEU A 67 4.45 0.62 7.53
C LEU A 67 5.61 0.61 6.53
N LEU A 68 6.84 0.75 7.00
CA LEU A 68 8.05 0.69 6.17
C LEU A 68 8.22 -0.71 5.57
N PHE A 69 8.04 -1.76 6.37
CA PHE A 69 8.05 -3.15 5.90
C PHE A 69 6.98 -3.41 4.85
N TYR A 70 5.74 -2.95 5.09
CA TYR A 70 4.63 -3.10 4.15
C TYR A 70 4.87 -2.32 2.85
N SER A 71 5.38 -1.10 2.94
CA SER A 71 5.71 -0.28 1.75
C SER A 71 6.76 -0.95 0.88
N ARG A 72 7.78 -1.57 1.48
CA ARG A 72 8.83 -2.29 0.74
C ARG A 72 8.33 -3.61 0.14
N THR A 73 7.54 -4.37 0.91
CA THR A 73 7.10 -5.73 0.51
C THR A 73 5.99 -5.69 -0.54
N TYR A 74 5.01 -4.80 -0.37
CA TYR A 74 3.79 -4.80 -1.18
C TYR A 74 3.66 -3.57 -2.09
N GLY A 75 4.39 -2.48 -1.83
CA GLY A 75 4.13 -1.22 -2.52
C GLY A 75 2.69 -0.73 -2.32
N ALA A 76 2.26 0.29 -3.07
CA ALA A 76 1.06 1.08 -2.72
C ALA A 76 -0.24 0.27 -2.70
N ASN A 77 -0.37 -0.68 -3.62
CA ASN A 77 -1.59 -1.47 -3.81
C ASN A 77 -1.34 -2.98 -3.73
N GLY A 78 -0.12 -3.46 -3.48
CA GLY A 78 0.16 -4.89 -3.51
C GLY A 78 -0.48 -5.66 -2.36
N PHE A 79 -0.74 -5.00 -1.21
CA PHE A 79 -1.42 -5.66 -0.10
C PHE A 79 -2.87 -5.98 -0.47
N VAL A 80 -3.57 -4.99 -1.05
CA VAL A 80 -4.95 -5.17 -1.53
C VAL A 80 -5.00 -6.22 -2.63
N LYS A 81 -4.03 -6.25 -3.54
CA LYS A 81 -3.93 -7.29 -4.57
C LYS A 81 -3.75 -8.68 -3.96
N LYS A 82 -2.80 -8.86 -3.03
CA LYS A 82 -2.59 -10.13 -2.34
C LYS A 82 -3.85 -10.60 -1.59
N MET A 83 -4.56 -9.67 -0.95
CA MET A 83 -5.80 -9.98 -0.26
C MET A 83 -6.91 -10.40 -1.24
N ALA A 84 -7.02 -9.72 -2.39
CA ALA A 84 -7.95 -10.09 -3.45
C ALA A 84 -7.59 -11.44 -4.09
N ASP A 85 -6.30 -11.71 -4.29
CA ASP A 85 -5.81 -12.98 -4.82
C ASP A 85 -6.13 -14.14 -3.87
N ALA A 86 -6.03 -13.92 -2.55
CA ALA A 86 -6.42 -14.90 -1.54
C ALA A 86 -7.93 -15.16 -1.50
N ALA A 87 -8.76 -14.21 -1.95
CA ALA A 87 -10.21 -14.36 -2.05
C ALA A 87 -10.66 -15.00 -3.38
N LYS A 88 -9.72 -15.30 -4.29
CA LYS A 88 -10.04 -15.89 -5.59
C LYS A 88 -10.39 -17.37 -5.44
N PRO A 89 -11.44 -17.87 -6.12
CA PRO A 89 -11.75 -19.30 -6.13
C PRO A 89 -10.63 -20.11 -6.83
N ASP A 90 -10.34 -21.31 -6.30
CA ASP A 90 -9.30 -22.21 -6.82
C ASP A 90 -9.52 -22.61 -8.29
N ARG A 91 -10.78 -22.67 -8.72
CA ARG A 91 -11.15 -23.06 -10.07
C ARG A 91 -12.23 -22.13 -10.60
N ILE A 92 -11.94 -21.53 -11.75
CA ILE A 92 -12.94 -20.79 -12.53
C ILE A 92 -13.42 -21.75 -13.62
N LYS A 93 -14.68 -22.18 -13.53
CA LYS A 93 -15.30 -22.98 -14.60
C LYS A 93 -15.64 -22.06 -15.76
N ILE A 94 -14.90 -22.18 -16.85
CA ILE A 94 -15.16 -21.44 -18.09
C ILE A 94 -16.23 -22.21 -18.86
N SER A 95 -17.39 -21.58 -19.08
CA SER A 95 -18.52 -22.22 -19.78
C SER A 95 -18.49 -22.02 -21.30
N ASN A 96 -17.74 -21.02 -21.79
CA ASN A 96 -17.74 -20.66 -23.21
C ASN A 96 -16.34 -20.91 -23.82
N PRO A 97 -16.27 -21.56 -24.99
CA PRO A 97 -15.01 -21.72 -25.71
C PRO A 97 -14.57 -20.34 -26.23
N PHE A 98 -13.42 -19.86 -25.73
CA PHE A 98 -12.83 -18.58 -26.16
C PHE A 98 -12.08 -18.70 -27.49
N GLU A 99 -12.65 -19.39 -28.47
CA GLU A 99 -12.02 -19.65 -29.78
C GLU A 99 -11.72 -18.36 -30.56
N ASN A 100 -12.44 -17.27 -30.26
CA ASN A 100 -12.29 -15.97 -30.93
C ASN A 100 -11.59 -14.88 -30.09
N LEU A 101 -10.95 -15.21 -28.96
CA LEU A 101 -10.10 -14.23 -28.30
C LEU A 101 -8.83 -14.02 -29.12
N LEU A 102 -8.61 -12.78 -29.57
CA LEU A 102 -7.37 -12.35 -30.20
C LEU A 102 -6.20 -12.61 -29.25
N LEU A 103 -5.50 -13.73 -29.46
CA LEU A 103 -4.26 -14.02 -28.76
C LEU A 103 -3.20 -13.01 -29.23
N TRP A 104 -2.76 -12.16 -28.31
CA TRP A 104 -1.67 -11.23 -28.56
C TRP A 104 -0.38 -12.03 -28.82
N LYS A 105 -0.03 -12.18 -30.10
CA LYS A 105 1.19 -12.85 -30.53
C LYS A 105 2.30 -11.81 -30.60
N ASN A 106 3.20 -11.83 -29.61
CA ASN A 106 4.42 -11.03 -29.67
C ASN A 106 5.31 -11.61 -30.78
N ARG A 107 5.55 -10.85 -31.85
CA ARG A 107 6.61 -11.13 -32.84
C ARG A 107 7.81 -10.27 -32.51
#